data_AF-A0AAN6AG04-F1
#
_entry.id   AF-A0AAN6AG04-F1
#
_cell.length_a   1.000
_cell.length_b   1.000
_cell.length_c   1.000
_cell.angle_alpha   90.00
_cell.angle_beta   90.00
_cell.angle_gamma   90.00
#
_symmetry.space_group_name_H-M   'P 1'
#
loop_
_entity.id
_entity.type
_entity.pdbx_description
1 polymer ?
#
loop_
_entity_poly.entity_id
_entity_poly.type
_entity_poly.pdbx_seq_one_letter_code
_entity_poly.pdbx_strand_id
1 'polypeptide(L)'
;MAQNVASKNFQEIRENRHFDRWIVNLADFFQTEKYQLLKLGALNNNLENTDWTFKKVDPDYENEIDNQLYKVYQQNIASEALAEHHLTKRREDFDALLYIAPETLAKFQIMDDDYIKCYMF
;
A
#
# COMPACT_ATOMS: atom_id res chain seq x y z
N MET A 1 -5.96 12.82 43.20
CA MET A 1 -5.19 11.71 42.60
C MET A 1 -6.10 11.00 41.62
N ALA A 2 -5.97 11.30 40.33
CA ALA A 2 -6.65 10.57 39.26
C ALA A 2 -5.55 9.97 38.38
N GLN A 3 -5.45 8.65 38.39
CA GLN A 3 -4.55 7.91 37.53
C GLN A 3 -5.10 7.95 36.10
N ASN A 4 -4.36 8.62 35.21
CA ASN A 4 -4.55 8.54 33.77
C ASN A 4 -4.11 7.14 33.29
N VAL A 5 -5.07 6.22 33.21
CA VAL A 5 -4.89 4.91 32.56
C VAL A 5 -5.65 4.94 31.24
N ALA A 6 -5.20 5.76 30.29
CA ALA A 6 -5.79 5.82 28.95
C ALA A 6 -4.82 6.39 27.91
N SER A 7 -3.56 5.94 27.88
CA SER A 7 -2.67 6.32 26.76
C SER A 7 -1.56 5.34 26.38
N LYS A 8 -1.48 4.13 26.97
CA LYS A 8 -0.30 3.27 26.78
C LYS A 8 -0.37 2.15 25.75
N ASN A 9 -1.50 1.88 25.11
CA ASN A 9 -1.62 0.66 24.27
C ASN A 9 -1.84 0.88 22.76
N PHE A 10 -1.79 2.10 22.24
CA PHE A 10 -2.04 2.35 20.81
C PHE A 10 -0.81 2.74 19.98
N GLN A 11 0.33 3.04 20.59
CA GLN A 11 1.55 3.45 19.87
C GLN A 11 2.55 2.32 19.61
N GLU A 12 2.67 1.31 20.47
CA GLU A 12 3.72 0.27 20.36
C GLU A 12 3.50 -0.78 19.24
N ILE A 13 2.34 -0.82 18.59
CA ILE A 13 2.06 -1.83 17.54
C ILE A 13 2.46 -1.32 16.13
N ARG A 14 2.89 -0.05 15.98
CA ARG A 14 3.21 0.55 14.69
C ARG A 14 4.71 0.52 14.31
N GLU A 15 5.61 0.18 15.22
CA GLU A 15 7.07 0.38 15.06
C GLU A 15 7.87 -0.87 14.64
N ASN A 16 7.24 -1.95 14.15
CA ASN A 16 7.96 -3.21 13.88
C ASN A 16 8.01 -3.67 12.43
N ARG A 17 7.46 -2.91 11.48
CA ARG A 17 7.37 -3.34 10.09
C ARG A 17 8.50 -2.70 9.30
N HIS A 18 9.49 -3.51 8.98
CA HIS A 18 10.62 -3.07 8.18
C HIS A 18 10.35 -3.32 6.72
N PHE A 19 10.89 -2.46 5.86
CA PHE A 19 10.92 -2.76 4.44
C PHE A 19 11.89 -3.90 4.16
N ASP A 20 11.54 -4.68 3.15
CA ASP A 20 12.45 -5.56 2.43
C ASP A 20 12.13 -5.50 0.94
N ARG A 21 12.96 -6.19 0.14
CA ARG A 21 12.81 -6.20 -1.31
C ARG A 21 11.45 -6.75 -1.77
N TRP A 22 10.92 -7.73 -1.06
CA TRP A 22 9.66 -8.37 -1.42
C TRP A 22 8.50 -7.40 -1.21
N ILE A 23 8.49 -6.69 -0.08
CA ILE A 23 7.51 -5.64 0.25
C ILE A 23 7.56 -4.51 -0.78
N VAL A 24 8.77 -4.05 -1.13
CA VAL A 24 8.96 -3.01 -2.15
C VAL A 24 8.39 -3.44 -3.50
N ASN A 25 8.68 -4.66 -3.95
CA ASN A 25 8.16 -5.16 -5.22
C ASN A 25 6.64 -5.34 -5.19
N LEU A 26 6.08 -5.78 -4.06
CA LEU A 26 4.65 -5.96 -3.90
C LEU A 26 3.90 -4.60 -3.92
N ALA A 27 4.44 -3.59 -3.24
CA ALA A 27 3.90 -2.24 -3.28
C ALA A 27 3.94 -1.64 -4.69
N ASP A 28 5.06 -1.83 -5.40
CA ASP A 28 5.22 -1.36 -6.79
C ASP A 28 4.22 -2.02 -7.74
N PHE A 29 4.01 -3.32 -7.58
CA PHE A 29 2.98 -4.05 -8.30
C PHE A 29 1.60 -3.43 -8.05
N PHE A 30 1.18 -3.27 -6.78
CA PHE A 30 -0.16 -2.74 -6.49
C PHE A 30 -0.38 -1.31 -6.98
N GLN A 31 0.61 -0.43 -6.83
CA GLN A 31 0.52 0.94 -7.33
C GLN A 31 0.44 0.98 -8.86
N THR A 32 1.22 0.13 -9.52
CA THR A 32 1.19 -0.02 -10.99
C THR A 32 -0.18 -0.50 -11.46
N GLU A 33 -0.72 -1.56 -10.85
CA GLU A 33 -2.04 -2.10 -11.19
C GLU A 33 -3.16 -1.09 -10.94
N LYS A 34 -3.13 -0.38 -9.79
CA LYS A 34 -4.08 0.71 -9.51
C LYS A 34 -4.06 1.76 -10.62
N TYR A 35 -2.88 2.20 -11.01
CA TYR A 35 -2.72 3.21 -12.06
C TYR A 35 -3.19 2.71 -13.43
N GLN A 36 -2.96 1.44 -13.76
CA GLN A 36 -3.48 0.84 -14.98
C GLN A 36 -5.02 0.77 -14.98
N LEU A 37 -5.64 0.38 -13.86
CA LEU A 37 -7.10 0.34 -13.72
C LEU A 37 -7.72 1.74 -13.84
N LEU A 38 -7.10 2.76 -13.24
CA LEU A 38 -7.52 4.15 -13.40
C LEU A 38 -7.50 4.60 -14.87
N LYS A 39 -6.43 4.26 -15.60
CA LYS A 39 -6.31 4.54 -17.05
C LYS A 39 -7.40 3.84 -17.86
N LEU A 40 -7.64 2.56 -17.59
CA LEU A 40 -8.68 1.79 -18.29
C LEU A 40 -10.07 2.37 -18.03
N GLY A 41 -10.35 2.78 -16.79
CA GLY A 41 -11.58 3.48 -16.42
C GLY A 41 -11.78 4.78 -17.19
N ALA A 42 -10.75 5.61 -17.27
CA ALA A 42 -10.80 6.85 -18.01
C ALA A 42 -11.02 6.64 -19.52
N LEU A 43 -10.35 5.64 -20.11
CA LEU A 43 -10.53 5.26 -21.51
C LEU A 43 -11.95 4.76 -21.78
N ASN A 44 -12.50 3.90 -20.92
CA ASN A 44 -13.84 3.35 -21.09
C ASN A 44 -14.94 4.42 -21.04
N ASN A 45 -14.71 5.50 -20.30
CA ASN A 45 -15.66 6.61 -20.17
C ASN A 45 -15.47 7.73 -21.21
N ASN A 46 -14.55 7.57 -22.19
CA ASN A 46 -14.27 8.55 -23.24
C ASN A 46 -14.11 10.00 -22.71
N LEU A 47 -13.43 10.16 -21.58
CA LEU A 47 -13.26 11.46 -20.94
C LEU A 47 -12.23 12.28 -21.73
N GLU A 48 -12.70 13.16 -22.62
CA GLU A 48 -11.89 14.03 -23.50
C GLU A 48 -10.86 14.91 -22.76
N ASN A 49 -11.01 15.09 -21.45
CA ASN A 49 -10.13 15.91 -20.60
C ASN A 49 -9.57 15.15 -19.38
N THR A 50 -9.30 13.85 -19.54
CA THR A 50 -8.72 13.03 -18.46
C THR A 50 -7.38 13.60 -18.00
N ASP A 51 -7.26 13.89 -16.70
CA ASP A 51 -5.96 14.06 -16.06
C ASP A 51 -5.27 12.70 -15.94
N TRP A 52 -4.40 12.40 -16.89
CA TRP A 52 -3.61 11.16 -16.91
C TRP A 52 -2.62 11.04 -15.76
N THR A 53 -2.39 12.12 -15.00
CA THR A 53 -1.60 12.06 -13.76
C THR A 53 -2.42 11.63 -12.56
N PHE A 54 -3.76 11.56 -12.72
CA PHE A 54 -4.72 11.14 -11.70
C PHE A 54 -4.49 11.82 -10.34
N LYS A 55 -4.08 13.10 -10.35
CA LYS A 55 -3.91 13.88 -9.10
C LYS A 55 -5.23 14.14 -8.39
N LYS A 56 -6.33 14.08 -9.14
CA LYS A 56 -7.70 14.15 -8.64
C LYS A 56 -8.49 13.03 -9.29
N VAL A 57 -8.84 12.04 -8.49
CA VAL A 57 -9.73 10.93 -8.88
C VAL A 57 -11.02 11.08 -8.09
N ASP A 58 -12.12 10.64 -8.69
CA ASP A 58 -13.37 10.47 -7.95
C ASP A 58 -13.16 9.46 -6.80
N PRO A 59 -13.44 9.83 -5.53
CA PRO A 59 -13.16 8.97 -4.39
C PRO A 59 -13.92 7.64 -4.39
N ASP A 60 -15.13 7.59 -4.96
CA ASP A 60 -15.92 6.36 -4.99
C ASP A 60 -15.31 5.38 -6.00
N TYR A 61 -14.87 5.89 -7.15
CA TYR A 61 -14.16 5.08 -8.15
C TYR A 61 -12.79 4.60 -7.66
N GLU A 62 -12.02 5.45 -6.98
CA GLU A 62 -10.76 5.05 -6.36
C GLU A 62 -10.97 3.94 -5.32
N ASN A 63 -11.97 4.09 -4.46
CA ASN A 63 -12.32 3.07 -3.46
C ASN A 63 -12.76 1.75 -4.11
N GLU A 64 -13.45 1.80 -5.25
CA GLU A 64 -13.83 0.60 -6.00
C GLU A 64 -12.58 -0.17 -6.46
N ILE A 65 -11.62 0.53 -7.07
CA ILE A 65 -10.34 -0.07 -7.51
C ILE A 65 -9.58 -0.65 -6.33
N ASP A 66 -9.45 0.10 -5.24
CA ASP A 66 -8.77 -0.38 -4.02
C ASP A 66 -9.42 -1.66 -3.48
N ASN A 67 -10.76 -1.73 -3.48
CA ASN A 67 -11.49 -2.92 -3.07
C ASN A 67 -11.25 -4.12 -3.99
N GLN A 68 -11.10 -3.90 -5.29
CA GLN A 68 -10.77 -4.97 -6.24
C GLN A 68 -9.36 -5.49 -6.00
N LEU A 69 -8.38 -4.60 -5.83
CA LEU A 69 -6.99 -4.96 -5.52
C LEU A 69 -6.87 -5.65 -4.16
N TYR A 70 -7.62 -5.19 -3.15
CA TYR A 70 -7.65 -5.84 -1.84
C TYR A 70 -8.20 -7.28 -1.91
N LYS A 71 -9.20 -7.54 -2.74
CA LYS A 71 -9.67 -8.91 -3.00
C LYS A 71 -8.58 -9.77 -3.61
N VAL A 72 -7.81 -9.23 -4.57
CA VAL A 72 -6.66 -9.93 -5.15
C VAL A 72 -5.61 -10.24 -4.09
N TYR A 73 -5.26 -9.27 -3.25
CA TYR A 73 -4.35 -9.44 -2.11
C TYR A 73 -4.81 -10.55 -1.16
N GLN A 74 -6.08 -10.52 -0.73
CA GLN A 74 -6.62 -11.53 0.19
C GLN A 74 -6.70 -12.93 -0.41
N GLN A 75 -7.05 -13.06 -1.69
CA GLN A 75 -7.32 -14.35 -2.31
C GLN A 75 -6.06 -15.03 -2.85
N ASN A 76 -5.10 -14.25 -3.37
CA ASN A 76 -4.00 -14.81 -4.15
C ASN A 76 -2.66 -14.82 -3.41
N ILE A 77 -2.52 -14.07 -2.32
CA ILE A 77 -1.30 -14.12 -1.50
C ILE A 77 -1.51 -15.06 -0.32
N ALA A 78 -0.59 -16.01 -0.17
CA ALA A 78 -0.59 -16.96 0.95
C ALA A 78 -0.34 -16.24 2.28
N SER A 79 -1.03 -16.66 3.34
CA SER A 79 -0.88 -16.05 4.67
C SER A 79 0.54 -16.24 5.22
N GLU A 80 1.17 -17.36 4.87
CA GLU A 80 2.52 -17.74 5.26
C GLU A 80 3.54 -16.79 4.65
N ALA A 81 3.42 -16.52 3.34
CA ALA A 81 4.28 -15.55 2.65
C ALA A 81 4.14 -14.15 3.25
N LEU A 82 2.91 -13.71 3.59
CA LEU A 82 2.72 -12.43 4.26
C LEU A 82 3.40 -12.41 5.65
N ALA A 83 3.28 -13.49 6.42
CA ALA A 83 3.86 -13.58 7.75
C ALA A 83 5.39 -13.54 7.75
N GLU A 84 6.05 -14.11 6.73
CA GLU A 84 7.51 -14.01 6.52
C GLU A 84 7.99 -12.56 6.41
N HIS A 85 7.12 -11.68 5.89
CA HIS A 85 7.37 -10.27 5.68
C HIS A 85 6.66 -9.36 6.70
N HIS A 86 6.24 -9.90 7.85
CA HIS A 86 5.56 -9.16 8.91
C HIS A 86 4.25 -8.46 8.49
N LEU A 87 3.56 -9.03 7.50
CA LEU A 87 2.27 -8.58 6.98
C LEU A 87 1.15 -9.57 7.31
N THR A 88 -0.09 -9.11 7.19
CA THR A 88 -1.31 -9.89 7.41
C THR A 88 -2.33 -9.63 6.32
N LYS A 89 -3.37 -10.47 6.23
CA LYS A 89 -4.50 -10.28 5.28
C LYS A 89 -5.46 -9.14 5.64
N ARG A 90 -5.11 -8.32 6.61
CA ARG A 90 -5.94 -7.20 7.07
C ARG A 90 -5.87 -6.03 6.09
N ARG A 91 -6.93 -5.22 6.09
CA ARG A 91 -7.06 -4.08 5.17
C ARG A 91 -6.00 -3.02 5.44
N GLU A 92 -5.66 -2.80 6.71
CA GLU A 92 -4.66 -1.80 7.11
C GLU A 92 -3.27 -2.09 6.51
N ASP A 93 -2.89 -3.37 6.42
CA ASP A 93 -1.60 -3.77 5.86
C ASP A 93 -1.58 -3.59 4.33
N PHE A 94 -2.70 -3.89 3.69
CA PHE A 94 -2.88 -3.63 2.26
C PHE A 94 -2.84 -2.13 1.94
N ASP A 95 -3.58 -1.31 2.68
CA ASP A 95 -3.61 0.14 2.47
C ASP A 95 -2.21 0.74 2.71
N ALA A 96 -1.48 0.26 3.72
CA ALA A 96 -0.10 0.68 3.96
C ALA A 96 0.79 0.40 2.74
N LEU A 97 0.67 -0.76 2.08
CA LEU A 97 1.42 -1.09 0.87
C LEU A 97 0.99 -0.23 -0.33
N LEU A 98 -0.32 -0.07 -0.54
CA LEU A 98 -0.88 0.61 -1.70
C LEU A 98 -0.53 2.11 -1.71
N TYR A 99 -0.39 2.72 -0.53
CA TYR A 99 -0.21 4.16 -0.37
C TYR A 99 1.21 4.57 0.08
N ILE A 100 2.21 3.69 -0.07
CA ILE A 100 3.62 4.11 0.06
C ILE A 100 3.88 5.24 -0.94
N ALA A 101 4.50 6.33 -0.48
CA ALA A 101 4.84 7.44 -1.35
C ALA A 101 5.70 6.96 -2.54
N PRO A 102 5.35 7.28 -3.80
CA PRO A 102 6.09 6.79 -4.98
C PRO A 102 7.59 7.13 -4.96
N GLU A 103 7.93 8.30 -4.40
CA GLU A 103 9.31 8.75 -4.23
C GLU A 103 10.10 7.88 -3.25
N THR A 104 9.45 7.39 -2.20
CA THR A 104 10.02 6.45 -1.23
C THR A 104 10.25 5.10 -1.88
N LEU A 105 9.26 4.62 -2.64
CA LEU A 105 9.34 3.35 -3.34
C LEU A 105 10.44 3.32 -4.39
N ALA A 106 10.53 4.37 -5.22
CA ALA A 106 11.58 4.52 -6.23
C ALA A 106 12.98 4.53 -5.61
N LYS A 107 13.14 5.15 -4.42
CA LYS A 107 14.40 5.10 -3.66
C LYS A 107 14.73 3.67 -3.21
N PHE A 108 13.77 2.95 -2.66
CA PHE A 108 14.02 1.58 -2.21
C PHE A 108 14.27 0.60 -3.35
N GLN A 109 13.73 0.86 -4.55
CA GLN A 109 14.06 0.05 -5.74
C GLN A 109 15.55 0.12 -6.11
N ILE A 110 16.21 1.26 -5.88
CA ILE A 110 17.62 1.47 -6.26
C ILE A 110 18.63 1.26 -5.12
N MET A 111 18.17 1.15 -3.88
CA MET A 111 19.04 0.93 -2.71
C MET A 111 19.36 -0.56 -2.53
N ASP A 112 20.45 -0.86 -1.82
CA ASP A 112 20.79 -2.23 -1.41
C ASP A 112 19.87 -2.73 -0.29
N ASP A 113 19.67 -4.04 -0.22
CA ASP A 113 18.75 -4.68 0.73
C ASP A 113 19.10 -4.40 2.20
N ASP A 114 20.38 -4.25 2.53
CA ASP A 114 20.80 -3.94 3.90
C ASP A 114 20.40 -2.52 4.32
N TYR A 115 20.34 -1.57 3.39
CA TYR A 115 19.86 -0.22 3.65
C TYR A 115 18.33 -0.16 3.75
N ILE A 116 17.63 -0.94 2.94
CA ILE A 116 16.17 -1.00 2.93
C ILE A 116 15.64 -1.45 4.30
N LYS A 117 16.28 -2.45 4.91
CA LYS A 117 15.93 -2.98 6.24
C LYS A 117 15.98 -1.94 7.37
N CYS A 118 16.62 -0.80 7.17
CA CYS A 118 16.67 0.28 8.16
C CYS A 118 15.42 1.17 8.17
N TYR A 119 14.48 0.98 7.25
CA TYR A 119 13.27 1.80 7.11
C TYR A 119 12.00 1.03 7.48
N MET A 120 10.96 1.77 7.90
CA MET A 120 9.67 1.22 8.32
C MET A 120 8.49 1.89 7.62
N PHE A 121 7.33 1.23 7.63
CA PHE A 121 6.06 1.72 7.05
C PHE A 121 4.84 1.28 7.87
#